data_AF-A0A7W6N6Z3-F1
#
_entry.id   AF-A0A7W6N6Z3-F1
#
_cell.length_a   1.000
_cell.length_b   1.000
_cell.length_c   1.000
_cell.angle_alpha   90.00
_cell.angle_beta   90.00
_cell.angle_gamma   90.00
#
_symmetry.space_group_name_H-M   'P 1'
#
loop_
_entity.id
_entity.type
_entity.pdbx_description
1 polymer ?
#
loop_
_entity_poly.entity_id
_entity_poly.type
_entity_poly.pdbx_seq_one_letter_code
_entity_poly.pdbx_strand_id
1 'polypeptide(L)'
;MTDQMTDSEVITWGDLAESLINNPAYIELYDRITMDLAKEMLASSMHEKEYRDDLFATYNGMRAFANRLVNMVEAKQTVLQRIDEENGIEPDFENE
;
A
#
# COMPACT_ATOMS: atom_id res chain seq x y z
N MET A 1 -22.69 -3.63 12.91
CA MET A 1 -22.44 -4.67 11.89
C MET A 1 -21.31 -4.16 11.04
N THR A 2 -20.13 -4.76 11.13
CA THR A 2 -19.06 -4.52 10.16
C THR A 2 -19.52 -5.20 8.87
N ASP A 3 -19.78 -4.40 7.84
CA ASP A 3 -20.06 -4.91 6.50
C ASP A 3 -18.79 -5.65 6.05
N GLN A 4 -18.86 -6.98 5.98
CA GLN A 4 -17.73 -7.76 5.52
C GLN A 4 -17.68 -7.67 4.00
N MET A 5 -16.56 -7.21 3.47
CA MET A 5 -16.33 -7.18 2.02
C MET A 5 -16.43 -8.60 1.47
N THR A 6 -17.11 -8.73 0.33
CA THR A 6 -17.19 -9.97 -0.44
C THR A 6 -15.86 -10.27 -1.12
N ASP A 7 -15.63 -11.54 -1.47
CA ASP A 7 -14.42 -11.95 -2.21
C ASP A 7 -14.23 -11.18 -3.52
N SER A 8 -15.31 -10.96 -4.25
CA SER A 8 -15.30 -10.18 -5.49
C SER A 8 -14.85 -8.74 -5.25
N GLU A 9 -15.26 -8.13 -4.14
CA GLU A 9 -14.81 -6.79 -3.78
C GLU A 9 -13.33 -6.80 -3.38
N VAL A 10 -12.88 -7.77 -2.59
CA VAL A 10 -11.47 -7.91 -2.21
C VAL A 10 -10.58 -8.03 -3.44
N ILE A 11 -10.96 -8.86 -4.42
CA ILE A 11 -10.23 -9.02 -5.69
C ILE A 11 -10.19 -7.68 -6.44
N THR A 12 -11.34 -7.02 -6.61
CA THR A 12 -11.43 -5.75 -7.34
C THR A 12 -10.53 -4.67 -6.73
N TRP A 13 -10.56 -4.53 -5.39
CA TRP A 13 -9.72 -3.55 -4.70
C TRP A 13 -8.24 -3.92 -4.74
N GLY A 14 -7.90 -5.21 -4.67
CA GLY A 14 -6.53 -5.69 -4.84
C GLY A 14 -5.98 -5.42 -6.24
N ASP A 15 -6.79 -5.57 -7.29
CA ASP A 15 -6.39 -5.27 -8.67
C ASP A 15 -6.15 -3.77 -8.89
N LEU A 16 -7.00 -2.91 -8.30
CA LEU A 16 -6.76 -1.47 -8.30
C LEU A 16 -5.47 -1.12 -7.54
N ALA A 17 -5.24 -1.72 -6.37
CA ALA A 17 -4.05 -1.48 -5.58
C ALA A 17 -2.78 -1.92 -6.31
N GLU A 18 -2.79 -3.10 -6.92
CA GLU A 18 -1.68 -3.62 -7.74
C GLU A 18 -1.41 -2.72 -8.94
N SER A 19 -2.46 -2.29 -9.65
CA SER A 19 -2.34 -1.35 -10.77
C SER A 19 -1.71 -0.02 -10.35
N LEU A 20 -2.04 0.47 -9.15
CA LEU A 20 -1.49 1.71 -8.62
C LEU A 20 -0.02 1.55 -8.20
N ILE A 21 0.32 0.49 -7.46
CA ILE A 21 1.70 0.22 -7.03
C ILE A 21 2.62 0.00 -8.23
N ASN A 22 2.14 -0.66 -9.28
CA ASN A 22 2.92 -0.93 -10.49
C ASN A 22 2.95 0.27 -11.47
N ASN A 23 2.24 1.36 -11.17
CA ASN A 23 2.25 2.55 -12.02
C ASN A 23 3.55 3.34 -11.80
N PRO A 24 4.40 3.53 -12.82
CA PRO A 24 5.67 4.25 -12.67
C PRO A 24 5.50 5.67 -12.15
N ALA A 25 4.42 6.36 -12.52
CA ALA A 25 4.16 7.71 -12.05
C ALA A 25 3.80 7.76 -10.57
N TYR A 26 3.13 6.72 -10.05
CA TYR A 26 2.85 6.62 -8.61
C TYR A 26 4.14 6.38 -7.82
N ILE A 27 5.00 5.47 -8.29
CA ILE A 27 6.29 5.18 -7.67
C ILE A 27 7.16 6.43 -7.62
N GLU A 28 7.33 7.12 -8.76
CA GLU A 28 8.13 8.35 -8.84
C GLU A 28 7.58 9.44 -7.91
N LEU A 29 6.25 9.62 -7.89
CA LEU A 29 5.61 10.62 -7.03
C LEU A 29 5.80 10.28 -5.55
N TYR A 30 5.60 9.03 -5.16
CA TYR A 30 5.78 8.56 -3.78
C TYR A 30 7.22 8.77 -3.32
N ASP A 31 8.20 8.33 -4.11
CA ASP A 31 9.62 8.46 -3.79
C ASP A 31 10.03 9.93 -3.67
N ARG A 32 9.57 10.78 -4.59
CA ARG A 32 9.89 12.20 -4.57
C ARG A 32 9.32 12.90 -3.34
N ILE A 33 8.03 12.71 -3.05
CA ILE A 33 7.40 13.38 -1.91
C ILE A 33 8.00 12.87 -0.59
N THR A 34 8.18 11.55 -0.43
CA THR A 34 8.76 11.01 0.81
C THR A 34 10.20 11.47 1.04
N MET A 35 11.00 11.57 -0.03
CA MET A 35 12.35 12.12 0.05
C MET A 35 12.35 13.61 0.41
N ASP A 36 11.48 14.41 -0.19
CA ASP A 36 11.41 15.85 0.08
C ASP A 36 10.91 16.12 1.50
N LEU A 37 9.89 15.38 1.98
CA LEU A 37 9.44 15.43 3.38
C LEU A 37 10.56 15.05 4.36
N ALA A 38 11.32 13.99 4.07
CA ALA A 38 12.43 13.57 4.94
C ALA A 38 13.54 14.64 5.00
N LYS A 39 13.84 15.32 3.88
CA LYS A 39 14.78 16.44 3.86
C LYS A 39 14.28 17.63 4.67
N GLU A 40 13.01 18.00 4.53
CA GLU A 40 12.40 19.09 5.30
C GLU A 40 12.42 18.79 6.81
N MET A 41 12.14 17.55 7.21
CA MET A 41 12.26 17.12 8.61
C MET A 41 13.68 17.28 9.14
N LEU A 42 14.70 16.90 8.35
CA LEU A 42 16.11 17.03 8.76
C LEU A 42 16.57 18.49 8.81
N ALA A 43 16.01 19.36 7.98
CA ALA A 43 16.32 20.78 7.94
C ALA A 43 15.60 21.59 9.04
N SER A 44 14.46 21.10 9.52
CA SER A 44 13.66 21.79 10.54
C SER A 44 14.33 21.83 11.90
N SER A 45 14.18 22.96 12.60
CA SER A 45 14.75 23.18 13.93
C SER A 45 13.83 22.69 15.05
N MET A 46 14.35 22.54 16.27
CA MET A 46 13.52 22.23 17.45
C MET A 46 12.51 23.33 17.81
N HIS A 47 12.71 24.56 17.32
CA HIS A 47 11.82 25.68 17.59
C HIS A 47 10.60 25.69 16.67
N GLU A 48 10.59 24.86 15.62
CA GLU A 48 9.51 24.69 14.65
C GLU A 48 8.71 23.42 14.93
N LYS A 49 8.43 23.14 16.21
CA LYS A 49 7.84 21.86 16.66
C LYS A 49 6.55 21.50 15.90
N GLU A 50 5.60 22.43 15.80
CA GLU A 50 4.31 22.19 15.13
C GLU A 50 4.51 21.82 13.65
N TYR A 51 5.37 22.56 12.94
CA TYR A 51 5.70 22.28 11.55
C TYR A 51 6.34 20.88 11.38
N ARG A 52 7.23 20.47 12.29
CA ARG A 52 7.77 19.11 12.24
C ARG A 52 6.72 18.04 12.47
N ASP A 53 5.84 18.26 13.45
CA ASP A 53 4.79 17.31 13.78
C ASP A 53 3.86 17.10 12.56
N ASP A 54 3.57 18.18 11.81
CA ASP A 54 2.83 18.13 10.55
C ASP A 54 3.58 17.38 9.43
N LEU A 55 4.90 17.60 9.30
CA LEU A 55 5.72 16.84 8.36
C LEU A 55 5.70 15.34 8.71
N PHE A 56 5.85 14.99 9.99
CA PHE A 56 5.84 13.60 10.45
C PHE A 56 4.48 12.95 10.22
N ALA A 57 3.38 13.66 10.49
CA ALA A 57 2.04 13.20 10.23
C ALA A 57 1.85 12.91 8.73
N THR A 58 2.30 13.81 7.86
CA THR A 58 2.20 13.66 6.41
C THR A 58 2.99 12.46 5.91
N TYR A 59 4.26 12.34 6.30
CA TYR A 59 5.12 11.23 5.92
C TYR A 59 4.57 9.87 6.39
N ASN A 60 4.14 9.80 7.64
CA ASN A 60 3.56 8.57 8.18
C ASN A 60 2.21 8.23 7.52
N GLY A 61 1.42 9.24 7.17
CA GLY A 61 0.18 9.06 6.41
C GLY A 61 0.43 8.46 5.02
N MET A 62 1.42 8.97 4.31
CA MET A 62 1.84 8.40 3.02
C MET A 62 2.33 6.97 3.15
N ARG A 63 3.19 6.69 4.13
CA ARG A 63 3.69 5.34 4.39
C ARG A 63 2.54 4.38 4.75
N ALA A 64 1.61 4.82 5.58
CA ALA A 64 0.43 4.04 5.94
C ALA A 64 -0.47 3.76 4.72
N PHE A 65 -0.62 4.73 3.82
CA PHE A 65 -1.34 4.55 2.57
C PHE A 65 -0.67 3.51 1.67
N ALA A 66 0.64 3.61 1.45
CA ALA A 66 1.39 2.62 0.66
C ALA A 66 1.27 1.20 1.25
N ASN A 67 1.45 1.06 2.57
CA ASN A 67 1.24 -0.22 3.25
C ASN A 67 -0.18 -0.76 3.06
N ARG A 68 -1.19 0.11 3.05
CA ARG A 68 -2.58 -0.31 2.82
C ARG A 68 -2.78 -0.86 1.41
N LEU A 69 -2.13 -0.29 0.40
CA LEU A 69 -2.18 -0.82 -0.95
C LEU A 69 -1.55 -2.23 -1.00
N VAL A 70 -0.38 -2.41 -0.38
CA VAL A 70 0.28 -3.74 -0.31
C VAL A 70 -0.64 -4.77 0.36
N ASN A 71 -1.23 -4.44 1.50
CA ASN A 71 -2.16 -5.33 2.19
C ASN A 71 -3.38 -5.69 1.34
N MET A 72 -3.87 -4.80 0.47
CA MET A 72 -4.97 -5.12 -0.45
C MET A 72 -4.54 -6.14 -1.51
N VAL A 73 -3.31 -6.04 -2.00
CA VAL A 73 -2.75 -7.02 -2.95
C VAL A 73 -2.59 -8.39 -2.28
N GLU A 74 -2.04 -8.43 -1.07
CA GLU A 74 -1.90 -9.68 -0.30
C GLU A 74 -3.26 -10.32 0.03
N ALA A 75 -4.26 -9.50 0.39
CA ALA A 75 -5.62 -9.98 0.62
C ALA A 75 -6.25 -10.59 -0.64
N LYS A 76 -6.05 -9.95 -1.81
CA LYS A 76 -6.45 -10.53 -3.10
C LYS A 76 -5.78 -11.88 -3.34
N GLN A 77 -4.46 -11.97 -3.18
CA GLN A 77 -3.71 -13.21 -3.39
C GLN A 77 -4.22 -14.34 -2.48
N THR A 78 -4.51 -14.02 -1.22
CA THR A 78 -5.09 -14.98 -0.27
C THR A 78 -6.47 -15.49 -0.72
N VAL A 79 -7.33 -14.60 -1.23
CA VAL A 79 -8.66 -14.98 -1.75
C VAL A 79 -8.54 -15.84 -3.01
N LEU A 80 -7.66 -15.48 -3.94
CA LEU A 80 -7.42 -16.23 -5.17
C LEU A 80 -6.90 -17.64 -4.86
N GLN A 81 -5.90 -17.75 -3.98
CA GLN A 81 -5.38 -19.05 -3.55
C GLN A 81 -6.47 -19.93 -2.93
N ARG A 82 -7.33 -19.36 -2.09
CA ARG A 82 -8.46 -20.11 -1.51
C ARG A 82 -9.42 -20.61 -2.60
N ILE A 83 -9.74 -19.79 -3.60
CA ILE A 83 -10.62 -20.16 -4.71
C ILE A 83 -9.97 -21.28 -5.56
N ASP A 84 -8.68 -21.20 -5.81
CA ASP A 84 -7.94 -22.23 -6.55
C ASP A 84 -7.95 -23.57 -5.80
N GLU A 85 -7.69 -23.55 -4.49
CA GLU A 85 -7.78 -24.73 -3.62
C GLU A 85 -9.18 -25.35 -3.62
N GLU A 86 -10.24 -24.54 -3.55
CA GLU A 86 -11.63 -24.99 -3.63
C GLU A 86 -11.97 -25.62 -4.99
N ASN A 87 -11.33 -25.17 -6.06
CA ASN A 87 -11.51 -25.70 -7.42
C ASN A 87 -10.55 -26.85 -7.76
N GLY A 88 -9.67 -27.25 -6.83
CA GLY A 88 -8.67 -28.30 -7.05
C GLY A 88 -7.58 -27.91 -8.06
N ILE A 89 -7.31 -26.61 -8.22
CA ILE A 89 -6.21 -26.08 -9.02
C ILE A 89 -4.97 -26.09 -8.11
N GLU A 90 -3.94 -26.84 -8.49
CA GLU A 90 -2.68 -26.84 -7.73
C GLU A 90 -1.97 -25.49 -7.89
N PRO A 91 -1.34 -24.94 -6.83
CA PRO A 91 -0.55 -23.73 -6.95
C PRO A 91 0.57 -23.94 -7.95
N ASP A 92 0.67 -23.05 -8.94
CA ASP A 92 1.75 -23.09 -9.92
C ASP A 92 3.04 -22.60 -9.25
N PHE A 93 3.78 -23.55 -8.65
CA PHE A 93 5.12 -23.30 -8.14
C PHE A 93 6.08 -23.23 -9.33
N GLU A 94 6.00 -22.17 -10.13
CA GLU A 94 7.10 -21.83 -11.03
C GLU A 94 8.32 -21.50 -10.15
N ASN A 95 9.24 -22.46 -10.10
CA ASN A 95 10.52 -22.35 -9.39
C ASN A 95 11.36 -21.25 -10.06
N GLU A 96 11.54 -20.12 -9.39
CA GLU A 96 12.66 -19.19 -9.62
C GLU A 96 13.69 -19.29 -8.49
#